data_AF-A0A2G9QML9-F1
#
_entry.id   AF-A0A2G9QML9-F1
#
_cell.length_a   1.000
_cell.length_b   1.000
_cell.length_c   1.000
_cell.angle_alpha   90.00
_cell.angle_beta   90.00
_cell.angle_gamma   90.00
#
_symmetry.space_group_name_H-M   'P 1'
#
loop_
_entity.id
_entity.type
_entity.pdbx_description
1 polymer ?
#
loop_
_entity_poly.entity_id
_entity_poly.type
_entity_poly.pdbx_seq_one_letter_code
_entity_poly.pdbx_strand_id
1 'polypeptide(L)' 'KYAKCDQCGNPKGTKCVFHLCRSCCKKQAFREMADCAGHGLLFKTKFERSAQYKSVQEADVPEKNLTESKLPQPPPEIKV' A
#
# COMPACT_ATOMS: atom_id res chain seq x y z
N LYS A 1 15.50 -23.22 8.01
CA LYS A 1 15.49 -21.98 8.84
C LYS A 1 14.85 -20.86 8.03
N TYR A 2 13.97 -20.04 8.61
CA TYR A 2 13.39 -18.88 7.94
C TYR A 2 14.36 -17.70 7.97
N ALA A 3 14.45 -16.96 6.86
CA ALA A 3 15.18 -15.70 6.83
C ALA A 3 14.45 -14.68 7.73
N LYS A 4 15.18 -13.98 8.58
CA LYS A 4 14.61 -12.96 9.49
C LYS A 4 14.56 -11.61 8.79
N CYS A 5 13.48 -10.86 9.00
CA CYS A 5 13.27 -9.51 8.50
C CYS A 5 14.27 -8.56 9.16
N ASP A 6 15.01 -7.80 8.36
CA ASP A 6 16.07 -6.91 8.84
C ASP A 6 15.55 -5.79 9.76
N GLN A 7 14.26 -5.44 9.62
CA GLN A 7 13.63 -4.34 10.37
C GLN A 7 13.09 -4.74 11.75
N CYS A 8 12.81 -6.02 11.99
CA CYS A 8 12.13 -6.44 13.22
C CYS A 8 12.34 -7.90 13.66
N GLY A 9 13.16 -8.67 12.95
CA GLY A 9 13.47 -10.06 13.29
C GLY A 9 12.38 -11.09 12.94
N ASN A 10 11.16 -10.66 12.62
CA ASN A 10 10.07 -11.54 12.18
C ASN A 10 10.44 -12.30 10.90
N PRO A 11 9.92 -13.53 10.67
CA PRO A 11 10.21 -14.28 9.46
C PRO A 11 9.78 -13.52 8.19
N LYS A 12 10.65 -13.51 7.19
CA LYS A 12 10.37 -12.94 5.86
C LYS A 12 9.35 -13.80 5.12
N GLY A 13 8.46 -13.15 4.37
CA GLY A 13 7.61 -13.86 3.42
C GLY A 13 8.43 -14.33 2.24
N THR A 14 8.39 -15.62 1.91
CA THR A 14 9.17 -16.21 0.80
C THR A 14 8.80 -15.63 -0.56
N LYS A 15 7.52 -15.26 -0.75
CA LYS A 15 7.00 -14.62 -1.96
C LYS A 15 6.93 -13.10 -1.87
N CYS A 16 7.46 -12.50 -0.79
CA CYS A 16 7.38 -11.06 -0.59
C CYS A 16 8.35 -10.35 -1.54
N VAL A 17 7.83 -9.43 -2.38
CA VAL A 17 8.63 -8.66 -3.34
C VAL A 17 9.65 -7.75 -2.67
N PHE A 18 9.39 -7.35 -1.42
CA PHE A 18 10.31 -6.53 -0.61
C PHE A 18 11.23 -7.34 0.29
N HIS A 19 11.13 -8.68 0.29
CA HIS A 19 11.86 -9.54 1.23
C HIS A 19 11.70 -9.12 2.71
N LEU A 20 10.52 -8.64 3.09
CA LEU A 20 10.19 -8.24 4.46
C LEU A 20 9.17 -9.20 5.07
N CYS A 21 8.98 -9.11 6.39
CA CYS A 21 7.80 -9.70 7.02
C CYS A 21 6.54 -8.91 6.59
N ARG A 22 5.34 -9.45 6.83
CA ARG A 22 4.07 -8.83 6.43
C ARG A 22 3.91 -7.39 6.95
N SER A 23 4.21 -7.13 8.21
CA SER A 23 4.02 -5.80 8.82
C SER A 23 4.98 -4.75 8.25
N CYS A 24 6.25 -5.11 8.06
CA CYS A 24 7.24 -4.22 7.44
C CYS A 24 6.96 -4.03 5.94
N CYS A 25 6.57 -5.10 5.26
CA CYS A 25 6.13 -5.06 3.86
C CYS A 25 4.93 -4.11 3.68
N LYS A 26 3.93 -4.14 4.57
CA LYS A 26 2.78 -3.22 4.50
C LYS A 26 3.21 -1.76 4.57
N LYS A 27 4.13 -1.42 5.49
CA LYS A 27 4.65 -0.05 5.64
C LYS A 27 5.45 0.38 4.40
N GLN A 28 6.29 -0.49 3.86
CA GLN A 28 7.07 -0.19 2.66
C GLN A 28 6.18 -0.03 1.43
N ALA A 29 5.34 -1.02 1.15
CA ALA A 29 4.43 -1.04 0.02
C ALA A 29 3.46 0.16 0.03
N PHE A 30 3.05 0.62 1.21
CA PHE A 30 2.26 1.84 1.34
C PHE A 30 3.04 3.10 0.98
N ARG A 31 4.30 3.24 1.44
CA ARG A 31 5.16 4.39 1.14
C ARG A 31 5.52 4.48 -0.34
N GLU A 32 5.77 3.34 -0.96
CA GLU A 32 6.15 3.25 -2.37
C GLU A 32 4.94 3.16 -3.31
N MET A 33 3.69 3.19 -2.79
CA MET A 33 2.48 2.85 -3.54
C MET A 33 2.68 1.64 -4.45
N ALA A 34 3.16 0.55 -3.87
CA ALA A 34 3.54 -0.65 -4.58
C ALA A 34 2.71 -1.85 -4.15
N ASP A 35 2.59 -2.81 -5.05
CA ASP A 35 1.85 -4.04 -4.82
C ASP A 35 2.80 -5.15 -4.37
N CYS A 36 2.34 -6.02 -3.47
CA CYS A 36 3.06 -7.20 -3.03
C CYS A 36 2.17 -8.42 -3.17
N ALA A 37 2.38 -9.20 -4.24
CA ALA A 37 1.68 -10.45 -4.48
C ALA A 37 1.88 -11.46 -3.34
N GLY A 38 3.07 -11.51 -2.74
CA GLY A 38 3.38 -12.42 -1.64
C GLY A 38 2.56 -12.20 -0.36
N HIS A 39 2.07 -10.98 -0.11
CA HIS A 39 1.24 -10.65 1.04
C HIS A 39 -0.16 -10.15 0.66
N GLY A 40 -0.54 -10.21 -0.62
CA GLY A 40 -1.83 -9.72 -1.13
C GLY A 40 -2.05 -8.22 -0.93
N LEU A 41 -0.98 -7.43 -0.96
CA LEU A 41 -1.07 -5.97 -0.86
C LEU A 41 -1.23 -5.39 -2.27
N LEU A 42 -2.30 -4.62 -2.49
CA LEU A 42 -2.65 -4.04 -3.78
C LEU A 42 -2.81 -2.51 -3.65
N PHE A 43 -1.80 -1.83 -3.10
CA PHE A 43 -1.86 -0.39 -2.88
C PHE A 43 -1.88 0.40 -4.19
N LYS A 44 -1.02 0.06 -5.16
CA LYS A 44 -0.95 0.73 -6.46
C LYS A 44 -2.25 0.54 -7.23
N THR A 45 -2.64 -0.72 -7.44
CA THR A 45 -3.82 -1.07 -8.22
C THR A 45 -5.10 -0.45 -7.63
N LYS A 46 -5.25 -0.44 -6.30
CA LYS A 46 -6.40 0.19 -5.64
C LYS A 46 -6.34 1.71 -5.73
N PHE A 47 -5.16 2.31 -5.57
CA PHE A 47 -4.99 3.75 -5.68
C PHE A 47 -5.33 4.25 -7.09
N GLU A 48 -4.80 3.61 -8.13
CA GLU A 48 -5.08 3.95 -9.54
C GLU A 48 -6.57 3.79 -9.86
N ARG A 49 -7.20 2.68 -9.42
CA ARG A 49 -8.63 2.46 -9.60
C ARG A 49 -9.48 3.54 -8.91
N SER A 50 -9.11 3.92 -7.68
CA SER A 50 -9.81 4.99 -6.95
C SER A 50 -9.59 6.36 -7.58
N ALA A 51 -8.41 6.66 -8.11
CA ALA A 51 -8.13 7.89 -8.83
C ALA A 51 -9.00 8.01 -10.10
N GLN A 52 -9.08 6.93 -10.89
CA GLN A 52 -9.95 6.85 -12.07
C GLN A 52 -11.43 7.04 -11.73
N TYR A 53 -11.90 6.47 -10.61
CA TYR A 53 -13.29 6.61 -10.20
C TYR A 53 -13.61 7.99 -9.62
N LYS A 54 -12.63 8.67 -9.01
CA LYS A 54 -12.78 10.06 -8.54
C LYS A 54 -12.83 11.07 -9.69
N SER A 55 -12.05 10.88 -10.75
CA SER A 55 -12.12 11.75 -11.94
C SER A 55 -13.46 11.69 -12.68
N VAL A 56 -14.31 10.69 -12.39
CA VAL A 56 -15.65 10.54 -12.98
C VAL A 56 -16.76 11.03 -12.03
N GLN A 57 -16.48 11.26 -10.73
CA GLN A 57 -17.46 11.58 -9.69
C GLN A 57 -17.26 12.97 -9.05
N GLU A 58 -16.81 13.96 -9.82
CA GLU A 58 -16.98 15.37 -9.44
C GLU A 58 -18.35 15.93 -9.86
N ALA A 59 -19.27 15.06 -10.26
CA ALA A 59 -20.70 15.34 -10.39
C ALA A 59 -21.50 14.33 -9.55
N ASP A 60 -22.00 14.81 -8.41
CA ASP A 60 -23.16 14.29 -7.66
C ASP A 60 -23.00 13.07 -6.67
N VAL A 61 -23.03 13.42 -5.37
CA VAL A 61 -23.65 12.73 -4.18
C VAL A 61 -22.89 11.58 -3.43
N PRO A 62 -23.34 11.15 -2.21
CA PRO A 62 -22.85 11.59 -0.90
C PRO A 62 -22.23 10.50 0.00
N GLU A 63 -21.55 11.00 1.03
CA GLU A 63 -21.04 10.38 2.24
C GLU A 63 -21.83 9.16 2.80
N LYS A 64 -21.25 7.94 2.76
CA LYS A 64 -21.47 6.89 3.79
C LYS A 64 -20.40 5.79 3.81
N ASN A 65 -19.62 5.82 4.89
CA ASN A 65 -19.09 4.70 5.68
C ASN A 65 -18.48 3.48 4.95
N LEU A 66 -17.19 3.58 4.63
CA LEU A 66 -16.22 2.52 4.92
C LEU A 66 -15.12 3.15 5.78
N THR A 67 -15.08 2.72 7.04
CA THR A 67 -14.14 3.10 8.09
C THR A 67 -12.77 3.53 7.55
N GLU A 68 -12.53 4.84 7.71
CA GLU A 68 -11.25 5.54 7.59
C GLU A 68 -10.30 5.00 6.53
N SER A 69 -10.67 5.25 5.28
CA SER A 69 -9.74 5.22 4.15
C SER A 69 -8.75 6.38 4.31
N LYS A 70 -7.74 6.21 5.16
CA LYS A 70 -6.52 7.05 5.17
C LYS A 70 -5.82 6.83 3.83
N LEU A 71 -6.23 7.60 2.82
CA LEU A 71 -5.59 7.67 1.52
C LEU A 71 -4.08 7.93 1.77
N PRO A 72 -3.17 7.07 1.27
CA PRO A 72 -1.77 7.44 1.20
C PRO A 72 -1.69 8.72 0.37
N GLN A 73 -1.36 9.82 1.03
CA GLN A 73 -0.88 11.01 0.35
C GLN A 73 0.37 10.56 -0.43
N PRO A 74 0.52 10.93 -1.72
CA PRO A 74 1.76 10.66 -2.43
C PRO A 74 2.93 11.21 -1.59
N PRO A 75 4.05 10.47 -1.48
CA PRO A 75 5.22 11.00 -0.80
C PRO A 75 5.52 12.39 -1.40
N PRO A 76 5.76 13.42 -0.57
CA PRO A 76 6.13 14.73 -1.10
C PRO A 76 7.34 14.54 -2.00
N GLU A 77 7.22 14.98 -3.27
CA GLU A 77 8.35 15.00 -4.18
C GLU A 77 9.43 15.88 -3.54
N ILE A 78 10.49 15.24 -3.03
CA ILE A 78 11.67 15.94 -2.52
C ILE A 78 12.34 16.53 -3.77
N LYS A 79 12.03 17.79 -4.05
CA LYS A 79 12.77 18.60 -5.02
C LYS A 79 14.16 18.83 -4.42
N VAL A 80 15.17 18.17 -4.99
CA VAL A 80 16.60 18.50 -4.78
C VAL A 80 16.90 19.86 -5.37
#